data_AF-A0A970NN32-F1
#
_entry.id   AF-A0A970NN32-F1
#
_cell.length_a   1.000
_cell.length_b   1.000
_cell.length_c   1.000
_cell.angle_alpha   90.00
_cell.angle_beta   90.00
_cell.angle_gamma   90.00
#
_symmetry.space_group_name_H-M   'P 1'
#
loop_
_entity.id
_entity.type
_entity.pdbx_description
1 polymer ?
#
loop_
_entity_poly.entity_id
_entity_poly.type
_entity_poly.pdbx_seq_one_letter_code
_entity_poly.pdbx_strand_id
1 'polypeptide(L)'
;MKITVMNSKNSMALRLNGFLKNYYCRLTVKTKPLLLILIFLTAGCNKPFPAEKARKYIKAADHEIIRVGQRIEDSDAFRAITQLYNIKTAPLPGKLLYIPESNTYIMFEMNKHSGYYIQNTNGEIEFQRQSDSLIIDFKPDGKPQTKTRFILSKYEESVTATGDIMPIKAEALIYSKGKTIFDLNLNTSIKYGFPENISLEIFAFPFSIDFKSNIKFRKHVSHLNSNASIKEGEKQLLCANIFTRVGLSEYNTLIFGKKKIKLSVYPLKLNMVSDYPFINMPVETFTYDFNQMSKMRITDYKGNSMAHLSLKDHPERDYLNINVQYNDGSTDELEDIMLSIKYLLKFKIRH
;
A
#
# COMPACT_ATOMS: atom_id res chain seq x y z
N MET A 1 -60.97 0.14 47.00
CA MET A 1 -60.37 0.82 45.84
C MET A 1 -58.93 1.19 46.20
N LYS A 2 -57.93 0.67 45.46
CA LYS A 2 -56.45 0.86 45.52
C LYS A 2 -55.79 0.51 46.88
N ILE A 3 -55.19 -0.67 47.09
CA ILE A 3 -53.93 -1.25 46.57
C ILE A 3 -52.67 -0.41 46.88
N THR A 4 -51.83 -1.05 47.69
CA THR A 4 -50.43 -0.87 48.13
C THR A 4 -49.44 -0.33 47.07
N VAL A 5 -48.43 0.45 47.49
CA VAL A 5 -46.97 0.15 47.31
C VAL A 5 -46.15 1.03 48.27
N MET A 6 -45.37 0.37 49.15
CA MET A 6 -44.26 0.94 49.93
C MET A 6 -43.14 1.39 48.99
N ASN A 7 -42.59 2.60 49.18
CA ASN A 7 -41.42 3.04 48.42
C ASN A 7 -40.13 2.98 49.27
N SER A 8 -39.24 2.10 48.84
CA SER A 8 -38.02 1.60 49.47
C SER A 8 -36.77 2.37 49.02
N LYS A 9 -36.63 3.65 49.39
CA LYS A 9 -35.46 4.45 48.95
C LYS A 9 -34.55 5.05 50.04
N ASN A 10 -34.77 4.79 51.33
CA ASN A 10 -33.93 5.38 52.39
C ASN A 10 -33.16 4.38 53.30
N SER A 11 -33.11 3.08 52.99
CA SER A 11 -32.43 2.10 53.86
C SER A 11 -31.13 1.49 53.30
N MET A 12 -30.73 1.78 52.06
CA MET A 12 -29.48 1.27 51.47
C MET A 12 -28.32 2.28 51.52
N ALA A 13 -28.61 3.59 51.52
CA ALA A 13 -27.59 4.65 51.65
C ALA A 13 -27.02 4.78 53.07
N LEU A 14 -27.77 4.34 54.09
CA LEU A 14 -27.35 4.37 55.50
C LEU A 14 -26.56 3.12 55.94
N ARG A 15 -26.53 2.05 55.13
CA ARG A 15 -25.77 0.83 55.43
C ARG A 15 -24.40 0.74 54.73
N LEU A 16 -24.12 1.54 53.71
CA LEU A 16 -22.77 1.63 53.11
C LEU A 16 -21.84 2.63 53.83
N ASN A 17 -22.38 3.71 54.39
CA ASN A 17 -21.58 4.73 55.09
C ASN A 17 -21.06 4.27 56.46
N GLY A 18 -21.72 3.32 57.12
CA GLY A 18 -21.26 2.72 58.37
C GLY A 18 -20.17 1.65 58.19
N PHE A 19 -20.16 0.96 57.05
CA PHE A 19 -19.21 -0.13 56.77
C PHE A 19 -17.88 0.38 56.20
N LEU A 20 -17.90 1.51 55.47
CA LEU A 20 -16.69 2.15 54.93
C LEU A 20 -15.91 2.99 55.95
N LYS A 21 -16.52 3.37 57.08
CA LYS A 21 -15.89 4.27 58.07
C LYS A 21 -14.99 3.57 59.08
N ASN A 22 -15.14 2.25 59.28
CA ASN A 22 -14.40 1.50 60.30
C ASN A 22 -13.31 0.55 59.79
N TYR A 23 -13.16 0.34 58.46
CA TYR A 23 -12.05 -0.44 57.91
C TYR A 23 -10.96 0.39 57.22
N TYR A 24 -11.16 1.70 57.04
CA TYR A 24 -10.19 2.57 56.35
C TYR A 24 -9.29 3.42 57.26
N CYS A 25 -9.36 3.24 58.59
CA CYS A 25 -8.64 4.10 59.53
C CYS A 25 -7.32 3.53 60.10
N ARG A 26 -6.81 2.39 59.60
CA ARG A 26 -5.54 1.81 60.09
C ARG A 26 -4.61 1.22 59.02
N LEU A 27 -4.66 1.73 57.79
CA LEU A 27 -3.59 1.56 56.80
C LEU A 27 -3.03 2.93 56.42
N THR A 28 -2.21 3.40 57.36
CA THR A 28 -1.20 4.45 57.30
C THR A 28 -0.95 5.12 55.94
N VAL A 29 -1.11 6.44 55.93
CA VAL A 29 -0.70 7.41 54.89
C VAL A 29 0.79 7.31 54.48
N LYS A 30 1.61 6.53 55.18
CA LYS A 30 3.03 6.28 54.84
C LYS A 30 3.27 5.21 53.76
N THR A 31 2.34 4.28 53.49
CA THR A 31 2.57 3.17 52.54
C THR A 31 2.02 3.41 51.13
N LYS A 32 1.09 4.36 50.95
CA LYS A 32 0.57 4.74 49.62
C LYS A 32 1.58 5.46 48.71
N PRO A 33 2.43 6.41 49.17
CA PRO A 33 3.42 7.01 48.28
C PRO A 33 4.48 5.98 47.86
N LEU A 34 4.88 5.07 48.75
CA LEU A 34 5.85 4.01 48.43
C LEU A 34 5.29 3.02 47.40
N LEU A 35 4.00 2.64 47.52
CA LEU A 35 3.33 1.77 46.56
C LEU A 35 3.14 2.46 45.20
N LEU A 36 2.83 3.77 45.18
CA LEU A 36 2.78 4.57 43.96
C LEU A 36 4.16 4.74 43.33
N ILE A 37 5.21 4.98 44.11
CA ILE A 37 6.60 5.04 43.65
C ILE A 37 7.05 3.68 43.12
N LEU A 38 6.72 2.57 43.80
CA LEU A 38 7.00 1.21 43.32
C LEU A 38 6.23 0.91 42.04
N ILE A 39 4.95 1.29 41.94
CA ILE A 39 4.17 1.16 40.70
C ILE A 39 4.76 2.03 39.59
N PHE A 40 5.25 3.25 39.87
CA PHE A 40 5.95 4.10 38.90
C PHE A 40 7.32 3.51 38.48
N LEU A 41 8.06 2.91 39.42
CA LEU A 41 9.35 2.24 39.18
C LEU A 41 9.17 0.92 38.42
N THR A 42 8.07 0.18 38.64
CA THR A 42 7.77 -1.08 37.93
C THR A 42 7.01 -0.87 36.63
N ALA A 43 6.21 0.21 36.50
CA ALA A 43 5.55 0.59 35.25
C ALA A 43 6.50 1.34 34.31
N GLY A 44 7.59 1.90 34.84
CA GLY A 44 8.58 2.67 34.09
C GLY A 44 9.89 1.91 33.87
N CYS A 45 9.92 0.81 33.11
CA CYS A 45 11.17 0.31 32.52
C CYS A 45 11.00 -0.73 31.41
N ASN A 46 10.05 -0.54 30.49
CA ASN A 46 10.37 -0.99 29.12
C ASN A 46 11.42 0.00 28.62
N LYS A 47 12.70 -0.39 28.66
CA LYS A 47 13.78 0.42 28.11
C LYS A 47 13.36 0.87 26.70
N PRO A 48 13.32 2.18 26.42
CA PRO A 48 12.94 2.67 25.10
C PRO A 48 13.82 1.98 24.06
N PHE A 49 13.23 1.62 22.92
CA PHE A 49 13.97 0.96 21.87
C PHE A 49 15.16 1.86 21.46
N PRO A 50 16.41 1.40 21.54
CA PRO A 50 17.58 2.25 21.31
C PRO A 50 17.57 2.84 19.90
N ALA A 51 17.85 4.14 19.76
CA ALA A 51 17.81 4.83 18.47
C ALA A 51 18.79 4.23 17.46
N GLU A 52 20.01 3.87 17.88
CA GLU A 52 20.96 3.17 17.01
C GLU A 52 20.42 1.84 16.47
N LYS A 53 19.70 1.10 17.31
CA LYS A 53 19.07 -0.16 16.89
C LYS A 53 17.91 0.12 15.93
N ALA A 54 17.12 1.17 16.18
CA ALA A 54 16.03 1.58 15.29
C ALA A 54 16.58 1.97 13.91
N ARG A 55 17.62 2.80 13.86
CA ARG A 55 18.36 3.15 12.62
C ARG A 55 18.79 1.90 11.85
N LYS A 56 19.42 0.94 12.53
CA LYS A 56 19.84 -0.33 11.91
C LYS A 56 18.66 -1.10 11.33
N TYR A 57 17.51 -1.13 12.01
CA TYR A 57 16.31 -1.84 11.55
C TYR A 57 15.68 -1.15 10.34
N ILE A 58 15.63 0.19 10.32
CA ILE A 58 15.11 0.98 9.20
C ILE A 58 16.00 0.77 7.96
N LYS A 59 17.33 0.85 8.11
CA LYS A 59 18.28 0.53 7.02
C LYS A 59 18.14 -0.91 6.53
N ALA A 60 17.98 -1.87 7.44
CA ALA A 60 17.79 -3.27 7.06
C ALA A 60 16.50 -3.48 6.25
N ALA A 61 15.42 -2.77 6.60
CA ALA A 61 14.18 -2.80 5.83
C ALA A 61 14.36 -2.18 4.43
N ASP A 62 15.06 -1.05 4.30
CA ASP A 62 15.40 -0.44 3.01
C ASP A 62 16.19 -1.40 2.12
N HIS A 63 17.24 -2.02 2.67
CA HIS A 63 18.01 -3.05 1.97
C HIS A 63 17.16 -4.24 1.55
N GLU A 64 16.20 -4.68 2.38
CA GLU A 64 15.27 -5.74 2.00
C GLU A 64 14.38 -5.32 0.82
N ILE A 65 13.80 -4.12 0.84
CA ILE A 65 12.96 -3.59 -0.24
C ILE A 65 13.77 -3.54 -1.55
N ILE A 66 14.96 -2.94 -1.51
CA ILE A 66 15.83 -2.82 -2.69
C ILE A 66 16.21 -4.20 -3.22
N ARG A 67 16.62 -5.12 -2.34
CA ARG A 67 16.98 -6.48 -2.72
C ARG A 67 15.80 -7.23 -3.35
N VAL A 68 14.60 -7.10 -2.79
CA VAL A 68 13.40 -7.74 -3.34
C VAL A 68 13.06 -7.16 -4.71
N GLY A 69 13.08 -5.83 -4.86
CA GLY A 69 12.85 -5.16 -6.14
C GLY A 69 13.84 -5.64 -7.22
N GLN A 70 15.14 -5.60 -6.93
CA GLN A 70 16.19 -6.06 -7.84
C GLN A 70 15.99 -7.52 -8.26
N ARG A 71 15.64 -8.41 -7.33
CA ARG A 71 15.43 -9.84 -7.65
C ARG A 71 14.18 -10.08 -8.50
N ILE A 72 13.14 -9.26 -8.34
CA ILE A 72 11.96 -9.29 -9.20
C ILE A 72 12.34 -8.82 -10.61
N GLU A 73 13.01 -7.67 -10.73
CA GLU A 73 13.49 -7.11 -12.00
C GLU A 73 14.44 -8.07 -12.73
N ASP A 74 15.32 -8.75 -12.00
CA ASP A 74 16.28 -9.73 -12.53
C ASP A 74 15.68 -11.10 -12.86
N SER A 75 14.41 -11.33 -12.53
CA SER A 75 13.74 -12.60 -12.86
C SER A 75 13.61 -12.79 -14.37
N ASP A 76 13.67 -14.05 -14.81
CA ASP A 76 13.50 -14.40 -16.23
C ASP A 76 12.15 -13.90 -16.78
N ALA A 77 11.12 -13.85 -15.94
CA ALA A 77 9.80 -13.35 -16.27
C ALA A 77 9.80 -11.85 -16.61
N PHE A 78 10.31 -11.01 -15.69
CA PHE A 78 10.33 -9.56 -15.88
C PHE A 78 11.25 -9.17 -17.03
N ARG A 79 12.43 -9.79 -17.15
CA ARG A 79 13.33 -9.57 -18.30
C ARG A 79 12.63 -9.87 -19.63
N ALA A 80 11.91 -10.99 -19.72
CA ALA A 80 11.16 -11.35 -20.92
C ALA A 80 10.05 -10.34 -21.25
N ILE A 81 9.29 -9.88 -20.24
CA ILE A 81 8.26 -8.85 -20.40
C ILE A 81 8.87 -7.54 -20.87
N THR A 82 9.89 -7.05 -20.19
CA THR A 82 10.55 -5.78 -20.52
C THR A 82 11.12 -5.82 -21.94
N GLN A 83 11.76 -6.91 -22.34
CA GLN A 83 12.27 -7.05 -23.69
C GLN A 83 11.15 -7.06 -24.73
N LEU A 84 10.09 -7.85 -24.53
CA LEU A 84 8.93 -7.85 -25.42
C LEU A 84 8.27 -6.46 -25.48
N TYR A 85 8.23 -5.76 -24.34
CA TYR A 85 7.78 -4.38 -24.23
C TYR A 85 8.77 -3.36 -24.84
N ASN A 86 9.97 -3.74 -25.24
CA ASN A 86 10.89 -2.86 -25.96
C ASN A 86 10.90 -3.11 -27.47
N ILE A 87 10.33 -4.22 -27.96
CA ILE A 87 10.24 -4.49 -29.41
C ILE A 87 9.14 -3.61 -30.03
N LYS A 88 9.51 -2.67 -30.91
CA LYS A 88 8.59 -1.66 -31.48
C LYS A 88 7.39 -2.26 -32.22
N THR A 89 7.60 -3.36 -32.94
CA THR A 89 6.56 -4.02 -33.75
C THR A 89 5.67 -4.99 -32.97
N ALA A 90 5.92 -5.19 -31.67
CA ALA A 90 5.09 -6.07 -30.85
C ALA A 90 3.68 -5.46 -30.65
N PRO A 91 2.60 -6.16 -31.01
CA PRO A 91 1.23 -5.65 -30.93
C PRO A 91 0.67 -5.75 -29.50
N LEU A 92 1.35 -5.13 -28.54
CA LEU A 92 0.97 -5.14 -27.12
C LEU A 92 0.03 -3.98 -26.77
N PRO A 93 -0.85 -4.15 -25.77
CA PRO A 93 -1.58 -3.04 -25.17
C PRO A 93 -0.65 -1.92 -24.68
N GLY A 94 -1.12 -0.67 -24.78
CA GLY A 94 -0.37 0.52 -24.33
C GLY A 94 0.78 0.97 -25.24
N LYS A 95 1.30 0.12 -26.13
CA LYS A 95 2.34 0.51 -27.12
C LYS A 95 1.79 1.23 -28.34
N LEU A 96 0.61 0.84 -28.78
CA LEU A 96 0.04 1.26 -30.06
C LEU A 96 -0.61 2.65 -29.99
N LEU A 97 -0.44 3.38 -28.88
CA LEU A 97 -1.35 4.44 -28.47
C LEU A 97 -0.63 5.73 -28.14
N TYR A 98 -0.07 6.34 -29.19
CA TYR A 98 0.05 7.79 -29.25
C TYR A 98 -0.07 8.23 -30.71
N ILE A 99 -1.23 8.78 -31.08
CA ILE A 99 -1.33 9.62 -32.27
C ILE A 99 -1.16 11.06 -31.74
N PRO A 100 -0.03 11.73 -32.03
CA PRO A 100 0.27 13.06 -31.49
C PRO A 100 -0.78 14.14 -31.82
N GLU A 101 -1.65 13.86 -32.79
CA GLU A 101 -2.55 14.83 -33.40
C GLU A 101 -4.01 14.73 -32.91
N SER A 102 -4.35 13.75 -32.08
CA SER A 102 -5.68 13.62 -31.49
C SER A 102 -5.62 13.43 -29.98
N ASN A 103 -6.34 14.28 -29.23
CA ASN A 103 -6.57 14.13 -27.78
C ASN A 103 -7.38 12.88 -27.39
N THR A 104 -7.64 11.98 -28.35
CA THR A 104 -8.40 10.76 -28.15
C THR A 104 -7.46 9.60 -27.94
N TYR A 105 -7.45 9.07 -26.72
CA TYR A 105 -6.83 7.77 -26.47
C TYR A 105 -7.62 6.70 -27.23
N ILE A 106 -6.95 5.93 -28.07
CA ILE A 106 -7.56 4.77 -28.73
C ILE A 106 -7.43 3.59 -27.76
N MET A 107 -8.47 2.77 -27.62
CA MET A 107 -8.42 1.59 -26.77
C MET A 107 -7.80 0.42 -27.54
N PHE A 108 -7.08 -0.47 -26.87
CA PHE A 108 -6.55 -1.66 -27.52
C PHE A 108 -7.66 -2.63 -27.87
N GLU A 109 -7.81 -2.93 -29.17
CA GLU A 109 -8.82 -3.86 -29.67
C GLU A 109 -8.23 -5.26 -29.83
N MET A 110 -8.43 -6.12 -28.83
CA MET A 110 -7.93 -7.49 -28.83
C MET A 110 -8.26 -8.24 -30.13
N ASN A 111 -9.51 -8.17 -30.60
CA ASN A 111 -9.96 -8.87 -31.80
C ASN A 111 -9.20 -8.48 -33.09
N LYS A 112 -8.62 -7.27 -33.15
CA LYS A 112 -7.82 -6.81 -34.31
C LYS A 112 -6.35 -7.23 -34.23
N HIS A 113 -5.87 -7.54 -33.04
CA HIS A 113 -4.47 -7.85 -32.75
C HIS A 113 -4.24 -9.28 -32.25
N SER A 114 -5.30 -10.07 -32.08
CA SER A 114 -5.21 -11.51 -31.87
C SER A 114 -4.60 -12.19 -33.10
N GLY A 115 -3.76 -13.20 -32.86
CA GLY A 115 -2.93 -13.77 -33.89
C GLY A 115 -1.71 -14.46 -33.32
N TYR A 116 -1.08 -15.27 -34.14
CA TYR A 116 0.20 -15.88 -33.85
C TYR A 116 1.29 -15.09 -34.58
N TYR A 117 2.28 -14.65 -33.82
CA TYR A 117 3.39 -13.81 -34.28
C TYR A 117 4.72 -14.47 -33.94
N ILE A 118 5.72 -14.24 -34.78
CA ILE A 118 7.09 -14.75 -34.58
C ILE A 118 8.08 -13.60 -34.73
N GLN A 119 9.09 -13.58 -33.88
CA GLN A 119 10.23 -12.69 -34.03
C GLN A 119 11.13 -13.11 -35.21
N ASN A 120 11.31 -12.22 -36.18
CA ASN A 120 12.21 -12.43 -37.33
C ASN A 120 13.69 -12.24 -36.95
N THR A 121 14.59 -12.40 -37.92
CA THR A 121 16.04 -12.25 -37.72
C THR A 121 16.49 -10.81 -37.43
N ASN A 122 15.67 -9.82 -37.79
CA ASN A 122 15.92 -8.40 -37.53
C ASN A 122 15.42 -7.97 -36.14
N GLY A 123 14.83 -8.90 -35.38
CA GLY A 123 14.30 -8.64 -34.04
C GLY A 123 12.86 -8.11 -34.03
N GLU A 124 12.21 -8.01 -35.18
CA GLU A 124 10.83 -7.52 -35.34
C GLU A 124 9.81 -8.65 -35.17
N ILE A 125 8.61 -8.32 -34.71
CA ILE A 125 7.50 -9.27 -34.55
C ILE A 125 6.62 -9.25 -35.81
N GLU A 126 6.54 -10.37 -36.50
CA GLU A 126 5.77 -10.53 -37.75
C GLU A 126 4.55 -11.43 -37.53
N PHE A 127 3.42 -11.01 -38.08
CA PHE A 127 2.19 -11.81 -38.09
C PHE A 127 2.35 -13.05 -38.97
N GLN A 128 1.89 -14.20 -38.49
CA GLN A 128 2.00 -15.48 -39.20
C GLN A 128 0.63 -16.06 -39.54
N ARG A 129 -0.29 -16.08 -38.57
CA ARG A 129 -1.64 -16.65 -38.76
C ARG A 129 -2.63 -16.13 -37.72
N GLN A 130 -3.91 -16.27 -38.02
CA GLN A 130 -5.00 -15.95 -37.09
C GLN A 130 -5.03 -16.90 -35.89
N SER A 131 -5.52 -16.39 -34.77
CA SER A 131 -5.66 -17.07 -33.48
C SER A 131 -6.64 -16.28 -32.62
N ASP A 132 -7.37 -16.92 -31.71
CA ASP A 132 -8.29 -16.24 -30.79
C ASP A 132 -7.54 -15.45 -29.69
N SER A 133 -6.27 -15.80 -29.47
CA SER A 133 -5.35 -15.13 -28.54
C SER A 133 -4.22 -14.43 -29.28
N LEU A 134 -3.62 -13.42 -28.64
CA LEU A 134 -2.35 -12.85 -29.08
C LEU A 134 -1.21 -13.74 -28.55
N ILE A 135 -0.50 -14.40 -29.47
CA ILE A 135 0.60 -15.32 -29.16
C ILE A 135 1.86 -14.81 -29.84
N ILE A 136 2.93 -14.58 -29.09
CA ILE A 136 4.19 -14.08 -29.63
C ILE A 136 5.32 -15.04 -29.24
N ASP A 137 5.95 -15.64 -30.24
CA ASP A 137 7.18 -16.42 -30.06
C ASP A 137 8.41 -15.53 -30.32
N PHE A 138 9.24 -15.36 -29.30
CA PHE A 138 10.43 -14.51 -29.37
C PHE A 138 11.61 -15.16 -28.64
N LYS A 139 12.80 -14.61 -28.89
CA LYS A 139 14.06 -15.09 -28.30
C LYS A 139 14.60 -14.03 -27.35
N PRO A 140 14.71 -14.32 -26.05
CA PRO A 140 15.24 -13.35 -25.12
C PRO A 140 16.70 -13.02 -25.41
N ASP A 141 17.08 -11.76 -25.20
CA ASP A 141 18.45 -11.29 -25.37
C ASP A 141 19.38 -12.04 -24.43
N GLY A 142 20.57 -12.41 -24.91
CA GLY A 142 21.52 -13.24 -24.17
C GLY A 142 21.11 -14.71 -23.98
N LYS A 143 19.91 -15.12 -24.44
CA LYS A 143 19.46 -16.52 -24.47
C LYS A 143 18.88 -16.92 -25.84
N PRO A 144 19.61 -16.76 -26.97
CA PRO A 144 19.07 -16.94 -28.33
C PRO A 144 18.58 -18.37 -28.63
N GLN A 145 19.05 -19.37 -27.88
CA GLN A 145 18.60 -20.76 -27.98
C GLN A 145 17.29 -21.04 -27.22
N THR A 146 16.86 -20.12 -26.36
CA THR A 146 15.63 -20.28 -25.58
C THR A 146 14.47 -19.65 -26.34
N LYS A 147 13.59 -20.47 -26.89
CA LYS A 147 12.30 -20.00 -27.39
C LYS A 147 11.41 -19.66 -26.19
N THR A 148 10.92 -18.43 -26.17
CA THR A 148 9.96 -17.94 -25.18
C THR A 148 8.67 -17.60 -25.90
N ARG A 149 7.54 -17.97 -25.30
CA ARG A 149 6.20 -17.71 -25.83
C ARG A 149 5.44 -16.85 -24.84
N PHE A 150 5.01 -15.68 -25.28
CA PHE A 150 4.02 -14.87 -24.60
C PHE A 150 2.63 -15.19 -25.16
N ILE A 151 1.63 -15.29 -24.29
CA ILE A 151 0.24 -15.48 -24.64
C ILE A 151 -0.58 -14.46 -23.86
N LEU A 152 -1.37 -13.65 -24.55
CA LEU A 152 -2.43 -12.84 -23.98
C LEU A 152 -3.75 -13.45 -24.47
N SER A 153 -4.50 -14.08 -23.57
CA SER A 153 -5.74 -14.79 -23.92
C SER A 153 -6.96 -13.89 -23.82
N LYS A 154 -6.94 -12.91 -22.92
CA LYS A 154 -8.01 -11.92 -22.76
C LYS A 154 -7.40 -10.58 -22.43
N TYR A 155 -7.97 -9.53 -23.01
CA TYR A 155 -7.66 -8.16 -22.66
C TYR A 155 -8.85 -7.26 -22.99
N GLU A 156 -9.28 -6.48 -22.01
CA GLU A 156 -10.36 -5.51 -22.14
C GLU A 156 -9.95 -4.24 -21.39
N GLU A 157 -10.29 -3.08 -21.96
CA GLU A 157 -10.08 -1.77 -21.34
C GLU A 157 -11.42 -1.07 -21.12
N SER A 158 -11.43 -0.08 -20.23
CA SER A 158 -12.57 0.82 -20.07
C SER A 158 -12.09 2.22 -19.71
N VAL A 159 -12.92 3.21 -20.01
CA VAL A 159 -12.66 4.62 -19.69
C VAL A 159 -13.29 4.93 -18.32
N THR A 160 -12.49 5.50 -17.41
CA THR A 160 -12.96 5.94 -16.09
C THR A 160 -13.72 7.26 -16.18
N ALA A 161 -14.36 7.68 -15.08
CA ALA A 161 -14.99 8.99 -14.95
C ALA A 161 -14.00 10.16 -15.15
N THR A 162 -12.70 9.93 -14.90
CA THR A 162 -11.63 10.91 -15.11
C THR A 162 -11.15 10.98 -16.56
N GLY A 163 -11.66 10.11 -17.45
CA GLY A 163 -11.24 10.02 -18.84
C GLY A 163 -10.00 9.15 -19.05
N ASP A 164 -9.48 8.50 -18.01
CA ASP A 164 -8.32 7.62 -18.10
C ASP A 164 -8.74 6.26 -18.67
N ILE A 165 -7.94 5.70 -19.58
CA ILE A 165 -8.09 4.31 -20.00
C ILE A 165 -7.42 3.42 -18.95
N MET A 166 -8.14 2.41 -18.47
CA MET A 166 -7.55 1.36 -17.64
C MET A 166 -7.92 -0.05 -18.12
N PRO A 167 -7.02 -1.03 -17.96
CA PRO A 167 -7.36 -2.42 -18.20
C PRO A 167 -8.37 -2.91 -17.15
N ILE A 168 -9.46 -3.52 -17.64
CA ILE A 168 -10.49 -4.14 -16.80
C ILE A 168 -10.42 -5.66 -16.76
N LYS A 169 -9.85 -6.28 -17.78
CA LYS A 169 -9.51 -7.70 -17.78
C LYS A 169 -8.18 -7.89 -18.45
N ALA A 170 -7.34 -8.76 -17.90
CA ALA A 170 -6.15 -9.25 -18.60
C ALA A 170 -5.81 -10.66 -18.10
N GLU A 171 -5.56 -11.58 -19.04
CA GLU A 171 -5.06 -12.92 -18.76
C GLU A 171 -3.84 -13.15 -19.65
N ALA A 172 -2.65 -13.24 -19.05
CA ALA A 172 -1.40 -13.36 -19.79
C ALA A 172 -0.44 -14.37 -19.17
N LEU A 173 0.31 -15.07 -20.01
CA LEU A 173 1.23 -16.14 -19.63
C LEU A 173 2.54 -16.03 -20.41
N ILE A 174 3.66 -16.38 -19.78
CA ILE A 174 4.93 -16.61 -20.49
C ILE A 174 5.45 -18.02 -20.20
N TYR A 175 5.68 -18.75 -21.28
CA TYR A 175 6.36 -20.04 -21.27
C TYR A 175 7.81 -19.89 -21.72
N SER A 176 8.72 -20.48 -20.96
CA SER A 176 10.13 -20.60 -21.34
C SER A 176 10.65 -21.98 -20.95
N LYS A 177 11.33 -22.67 -21.87
CA LYS A 177 11.86 -24.03 -21.65
C LYS A 177 10.81 -25.03 -21.12
N GLY A 178 9.58 -24.94 -21.60
CA GLY A 178 8.48 -25.82 -21.19
C GLY A 178 7.92 -25.56 -19.79
N LYS A 179 8.27 -24.44 -19.14
CA LYS A 179 7.74 -24.04 -17.84
C LYS A 179 7.08 -22.67 -17.93
N THR A 180 6.01 -22.47 -17.17
CA THR A 180 5.41 -21.15 -16.94
C THR A 180 6.35 -20.35 -16.04
N ILE A 181 6.88 -19.24 -16.57
CA ILE A 181 7.71 -18.31 -15.80
C ILE A 181 6.93 -17.07 -15.38
N PHE A 182 5.83 -16.76 -16.09
CA PHE A 182 4.94 -15.66 -15.78
C PHE A 182 3.47 -16.06 -15.96
N ASP A 183 2.62 -15.61 -15.05
CA ASP A 183 1.16 -15.66 -15.15
C ASP A 183 0.61 -14.34 -14.58
N LEU A 184 -0.36 -13.73 -15.27
CA LEU A 184 -1.04 -12.52 -14.86
C LEU A 184 -2.53 -12.70 -15.05
N ASN A 185 -3.28 -12.43 -13.97
CA ASN A 185 -4.72 -12.36 -13.98
C ASN A 185 -5.16 -11.03 -13.36
N LEU A 186 -5.79 -10.20 -14.17
CA LEU A 186 -6.39 -8.93 -13.78
C LEU A 186 -7.89 -8.99 -14.02
N ASN A 187 -8.65 -8.59 -13.01
CA ASN A 187 -10.08 -8.39 -13.11
C ASN A 187 -10.49 -7.14 -12.33
N THR A 188 -11.11 -6.19 -13.03
CA THR A 188 -11.60 -4.94 -12.48
C THR A 188 -13.06 -4.74 -12.83
N SER A 189 -13.88 -4.38 -11.85
CA SER A 189 -15.27 -3.94 -12.08
C SER A 189 -15.37 -2.43 -11.93
N ILE A 190 -16.13 -1.78 -12.81
CA ILE A 190 -16.38 -0.34 -12.77
C ILE A 190 -17.80 -0.08 -12.30
N LYS A 191 -17.95 0.91 -11.42
CA LYS A 191 -19.24 1.42 -10.98
C LYS A 191 -19.18 2.94 -10.83
N TYR A 192 -20.18 3.62 -11.36
CA TYR A 192 -20.22 5.09 -11.43
C TYR A 192 -18.95 5.70 -12.08
N GLY A 193 -18.33 4.98 -13.01
CA GLY A 193 -17.08 5.38 -13.67
C GLY A 193 -15.81 5.21 -12.82
N PHE A 194 -15.88 4.61 -11.63
CA PHE A 194 -14.71 4.32 -10.79
C PHE A 194 -14.45 2.82 -10.63
N PRO A 195 -13.20 2.41 -10.39
CA PRO A 195 -12.88 1.03 -10.02
C PRO A 195 -13.56 0.66 -8.69
N GLU A 196 -14.52 -0.26 -8.73
CA GLU A 196 -15.20 -0.79 -7.53
C GLU A 196 -14.44 -1.97 -6.96
N ASN A 197 -14.02 -2.91 -7.80
CA ASN A 197 -13.19 -4.05 -7.43
C ASN A 197 -12.00 -4.11 -8.36
N ILE A 198 -10.81 -4.36 -7.83
CA ILE A 198 -9.60 -4.70 -8.59
C ILE A 198 -9.02 -5.94 -7.94
N SER A 199 -8.76 -6.98 -8.73
CA SER A 199 -7.99 -8.14 -8.34
C SER A 199 -6.90 -8.35 -9.37
N LEU A 200 -5.65 -8.27 -8.94
CA LEU A 200 -4.46 -8.51 -9.75
C LEU A 200 -3.64 -9.58 -9.06
N GLU A 201 -3.38 -10.66 -9.77
CA GLU A 201 -2.55 -11.77 -9.32
C GLU A 201 -1.46 -11.96 -10.38
N ILE A 202 -0.20 -11.80 -9.96
CA ILE A 202 0.98 -11.97 -10.82
C ILE A 202 1.84 -13.05 -10.21
N PHE A 203 2.11 -14.09 -10.97
CA PHE A 203 3.16 -15.05 -10.69
C PHE A 203 4.35 -14.74 -11.61
N ALA A 204 5.51 -14.51 -11.02
CA ALA A 204 6.77 -14.30 -11.74
C ALA A 204 7.84 -15.12 -11.04
N PHE A 205 8.02 -16.38 -11.45
CA PHE A 205 8.76 -17.38 -10.68
C PHE A 205 10.11 -16.85 -10.17
N PRO A 206 10.41 -16.96 -8.85
CA PRO A 206 9.66 -17.64 -7.78
C PRO A 206 8.68 -16.73 -6.99
N PHE A 207 8.38 -15.54 -7.49
CA PHE A 207 7.56 -14.54 -6.81
C PHE A 207 6.07 -14.67 -7.11
N SER A 208 5.26 -14.31 -6.11
CA SER A 208 3.82 -14.09 -6.25
C SER A 208 3.50 -12.69 -5.73
N ILE A 209 2.81 -11.91 -6.53
CA ILE A 209 2.41 -10.53 -6.26
C ILE A 209 0.89 -10.48 -6.36
N ASP A 210 0.24 -10.14 -5.25
CA ASP A 210 -1.21 -10.02 -5.17
C ASP A 210 -1.57 -8.57 -4.86
N PHE A 211 -2.54 -8.02 -5.58
CA PHE A 211 -3.18 -6.76 -5.25
C PHE A 211 -4.69 -6.90 -5.32
N LYS A 212 -5.37 -6.56 -4.23
CA LYS A 212 -6.84 -6.58 -4.16
C LYS A 212 -7.33 -5.25 -3.62
N SER A 213 -8.27 -4.63 -4.31
CA SER A 213 -8.86 -3.35 -3.94
C SER A 213 -10.37 -3.43 -4.06
N ASN A 214 -11.11 -2.95 -3.07
CA ASN A 214 -12.57 -2.90 -3.10
C ASN A 214 -13.09 -1.59 -2.51
N ILE A 215 -13.94 -0.89 -3.26
CA ILE A 215 -14.75 0.24 -2.80
C ILE A 215 -16.18 -0.25 -2.58
N LYS A 216 -16.68 -0.17 -1.35
CA LYS A 216 -18.10 -0.40 -1.05
C LYS A 216 -18.85 0.91 -1.13
N PHE A 217 -19.47 1.20 -2.27
CA PHE A 217 -20.31 2.39 -2.45
C PHE A 217 -21.56 2.33 -1.57
N ARG A 218 -21.78 3.36 -0.74
CA ARG A 218 -22.95 3.50 0.14
C ARG A 218 -23.48 4.92 0.11
N LYS A 219 -24.77 5.11 0.45
CA LYS A 219 -25.47 6.40 0.40
C LYS A 219 -24.81 7.52 1.23
N HIS A 220 -24.19 7.19 2.37
CA HIS A 220 -23.61 8.18 3.28
C HIS A 220 -22.08 8.19 3.30
N VAL A 221 -21.45 7.02 3.43
CA VAL A 221 -19.98 6.90 3.50
C VAL A 221 -19.56 5.61 2.82
N SER A 222 -18.79 5.74 1.74
CA SER A 222 -18.17 4.60 1.05
C SER A 222 -16.84 4.24 1.71
N HIS A 223 -16.38 3.02 1.51
CA HIS A 223 -15.16 2.51 2.14
C HIS A 223 -14.29 1.81 1.12
N LEU A 224 -13.04 2.25 1.01
CA LEU A 224 -12.00 1.59 0.23
C LEU A 224 -11.16 0.71 1.15
N ASN A 225 -10.93 -0.52 0.73
CA ASN A 225 -9.96 -1.43 1.32
C ASN A 225 -9.06 -1.99 0.22
N SER A 226 -7.75 -1.78 0.36
CA SER A 226 -6.74 -2.28 -0.57
C SER A 226 -5.70 -3.08 0.19
N ASN A 227 -5.29 -4.21 -0.37
CA ASN A 227 -4.21 -5.06 0.13
C ASN A 227 -3.25 -5.34 -1.02
N ALA A 228 -1.95 -5.20 -0.76
CA ALA A 228 -0.88 -5.64 -1.63
C ALA A 228 0.05 -6.61 -0.90
N SER A 229 0.51 -7.64 -1.58
CA SER A 229 1.29 -8.74 -1.01
C SER A 229 2.35 -9.17 -2.01
N ILE A 230 3.60 -9.33 -1.55
CA ILE A 230 4.69 -9.95 -2.31
C ILE A 230 5.23 -11.13 -1.50
N LYS A 231 5.28 -12.30 -2.13
CA LYS A 231 5.81 -13.54 -1.57
C LYS A 231 6.88 -14.13 -2.48
N GLU A 232 7.78 -14.88 -1.86
CA GLU A 232 8.71 -15.78 -2.54
C GLU A 232 8.51 -17.18 -1.97
N GLY A 233 7.93 -18.07 -2.77
CA GLY A 233 7.36 -19.32 -2.23
C GLY A 233 6.39 -19.02 -1.08
N GLU A 234 6.60 -19.66 0.08
CA GLU A 234 5.79 -19.46 1.29
C GLU A 234 6.19 -18.22 2.11
N LYS A 235 7.31 -17.56 1.78
CA LYS A 235 7.83 -16.43 2.58
C LYS A 235 7.17 -15.12 2.15
N GLN A 236 6.42 -14.49 3.05
CA GLN A 236 5.96 -13.11 2.86
C GLN A 236 7.12 -12.12 2.96
N LEU A 237 7.36 -11.37 1.89
CA LEU A 237 8.42 -10.36 1.81
C LEU A 237 7.88 -8.96 2.14
N LEU A 238 6.72 -8.62 1.58
CA LEU A 238 6.05 -7.33 1.79
C LEU A 238 4.55 -7.53 1.89
N CYS A 239 3.89 -6.85 2.83
CA CYS A 239 2.44 -6.76 2.88
C CYS A 239 2.01 -5.34 3.22
N ALA A 240 1.12 -4.76 2.42
CA ALA A 240 0.56 -3.43 2.63
C ALA A 240 -0.97 -3.53 2.69
N ASN A 241 -1.58 -2.80 3.61
CA ASN A 241 -3.03 -2.67 3.73
C ASN A 241 -3.39 -1.20 3.88
N ILE A 242 -4.34 -0.74 3.07
CA ILE A 242 -4.87 0.61 3.10
C ILE A 242 -6.36 0.52 3.29
N PHE A 243 -6.86 1.21 4.32
CA PHE A 243 -8.28 1.42 4.53
C PHE A 243 -8.56 2.91 4.55
N THR A 244 -9.52 3.37 3.76
CA THR A 244 -9.95 4.77 3.78
C THR A 244 -11.44 4.92 3.61
N ARG A 245 -12.00 5.95 4.24
CA ARG A 245 -13.35 6.42 3.90
C ARG A 245 -13.30 7.16 2.57
N VAL A 246 -14.33 6.98 1.77
CA VAL A 246 -14.46 7.56 0.43
C VAL A 246 -15.80 8.28 0.34
N GLY A 247 -15.77 9.54 -0.06
CA GLY A 247 -16.92 10.32 -0.50
C GLY A 247 -16.85 10.56 -2.01
N LEU A 248 -17.98 10.92 -2.60
CA LEU A 248 -18.05 11.44 -3.96
C LEU A 248 -18.26 12.95 -3.85
N SER A 249 -17.47 13.73 -4.60
CA SER A 249 -17.67 15.17 -4.72
C SER A 249 -18.81 15.49 -5.69
N GLU A 250 -19.25 16.75 -5.71
CA GLU A 250 -20.21 17.28 -6.68
C GLU A 250 -19.72 17.20 -8.13
N TYR A 251 -18.39 17.12 -8.32
CA TYR A 251 -17.74 17.03 -9.63
C TYR A 251 -17.39 15.61 -10.06
N ASN A 252 -18.02 14.59 -9.47
CA ASN A 252 -17.67 13.18 -9.68
C ASN A 252 -16.17 12.93 -9.48
N THR A 253 -15.64 13.29 -8.32
CA THR A 253 -14.28 12.89 -7.90
C THR A 253 -14.33 12.16 -6.56
N LEU A 254 -13.35 11.27 -6.32
CA LEU A 254 -13.25 10.55 -5.06
C LEU A 254 -12.57 11.42 -4.00
N ILE A 255 -13.27 11.66 -2.90
CA ILE A 255 -12.75 12.35 -1.72
C ILE A 255 -12.32 11.31 -0.70
N PHE A 256 -11.03 11.27 -0.38
CA PHE A 256 -10.51 10.29 0.57
C PHE A 256 -10.39 10.92 1.96
N GLY A 257 -11.23 10.48 2.90
CA GLY A 257 -11.19 10.88 4.30
C GLY A 257 -10.15 10.10 5.12
N LYS A 258 -10.51 9.76 6.37
CA LYS A 258 -9.66 9.02 7.33
C LYS A 258 -8.99 7.82 6.68
N LYS A 259 -7.66 7.77 6.76
CA LYS A 259 -6.80 6.73 6.21
C LYS A 259 -6.18 5.91 7.33
N LYS A 260 -6.07 4.60 7.12
CA LYS A 260 -5.29 3.67 7.93
C LYS A 260 -4.41 2.87 6.99
N ILE A 261 -3.11 3.06 7.09
CA ILE A 261 -2.12 2.35 6.28
C ILE A 261 -1.29 1.46 7.21
N LYS A 262 -1.12 0.21 6.84
CA LYS A 262 -0.23 -0.74 7.51
C LYS A 262 0.69 -1.35 6.47
N LEU A 263 1.99 -1.17 6.65
CA LEU A 263 3.02 -1.80 5.83
C LEU A 263 3.86 -2.72 6.72
N SER A 264 4.15 -3.92 6.25
CA SER A 264 5.02 -4.88 6.91
C SER A 264 6.10 -5.31 5.93
N VAL A 265 7.35 -5.09 6.31
CA VAL A 265 8.55 -5.50 5.57
C VAL A 265 9.62 -5.85 6.57
N TYR A 266 10.27 -7.00 6.44
CA TYR A 266 11.22 -7.44 7.45
C TYR A 266 12.39 -6.42 7.58
N PRO A 267 12.78 -5.99 8.80
CA PRO A 267 12.32 -6.41 10.12
C PRO A 267 11.36 -5.43 10.83
N LEU A 268 10.62 -4.59 10.11
CA LEU A 268 9.71 -3.59 10.69
C LEU A 268 8.26 -3.60 10.16
N LYS A 269 7.40 -2.93 10.92
CA LYS A 269 6.02 -2.62 10.55
C LYS A 269 5.81 -1.12 10.67
N LEU A 270 5.27 -0.50 9.63
CA LEU A 270 4.83 0.88 9.62
C LEU A 270 3.31 0.92 9.77
N ASN A 271 2.83 1.76 10.67
CA ASN A 271 1.41 2.02 10.87
C ASN A 271 1.17 3.53 10.79
N MET A 272 0.29 3.95 9.89
CA MET A 272 -0.17 5.32 9.75
C MET A 272 -1.68 5.38 9.94
N VAL A 273 -2.13 6.34 10.73
CA VAL A 273 -3.53 6.77 10.78
C VAL A 273 -3.54 8.26 10.53
N SER A 274 -4.34 8.72 9.57
CA SER A 274 -4.50 10.14 9.28
C SER A 274 -5.96 10.49 9.16
N ASP A 275 -6.39 11.50 9.89
CA ASP A 275 -7.71 12.12 9.79
C ASP A 275 -7.67 13.40 8.95
N TYR A 276 -6.52 13.75 8.36
CA TYR A 276 -6.32 14.98 7.60
C TYR A 276 -7.22 15.01 6.34
N PRO A 277 -8.13 15.99 6.21
CA PRO A 277 -8.93 16.17 5.01
C PRO A 277 -8.07 16.88 3.96
N PHE A 278 -7.57 16.17 2.96
CA PHE A 278 -6.72 16.72 1.90
C PHE A 278 -7.41 17.76 0.98
N ILE A 279 -8.66 18.14 1.28
CA ILE A 279 -9.47 19.05 0.48
C ILE A 279 -9.81 20.27 1.33
N ASN A 280 -9.73 21.46 0.71
CA ASN A 280 -10.07 22.76 1.31
C ASN A 280 -9.22 23.14 2.54
N MET A 281 -8.01 22.59 2.67
CA MET A 281 -7.06 22.99 3.71
C MET A 281 -6.07 24.03 3.18
N PRO A 282 -5.69 25.05 3.99
CA PRO A 282 -4.65 26.00 3.61
C PRO A 282 -3.31 25.30 3.37
N VAL A 283 -2.61 25.69 2.30
CA VAL A 283 -1.30 25.11 1.96
C VAL A 283 -0.25 25.55 3.00
N GLU A 284 -0.41 26.75 3.55
CA GLU A 284 0.50 27.38 4.49
C GLU A 284 0.59 26.63 5.83
N THR A 285 -0.49 25.94 6.23
CA THR A 285 -0.55 25.16 7.47
C THR A 285 -0.48 23.66 7.24
N PHE A 286 -0.29 23.21 5.99
CA PHE A 286 -0.36 21.80 5.60
C PHE A 286 0.48 20.90 6.50
N THR A 287 1.77 21.18 6.66
CA THR A 287 2.70 20.33 7.43
C THR A 287 2.36 20.30 8.91
N TYR A 288 1.97 21.43 9.49
CA TYR A 288 1.54 21.51 10.88
C TYR A 288 0.25 20.71 11.12
N ASP A 289 -0.79 20.98 10.32
CA ASP A 289 -2.10 20.35 10.46
C ASP A 289 -2.03 18.85 10.15
N PHE A 290 -1.28 18.45 9.13
CA PHE A 290 -1.07 17.05 8.80
C PHE A 290 -0.44 16.30 9.98
N ASN A 291 0.60 16.86 10.61
CA ASN A 291 1.28 16.23 11.74
C ASN A 291 0.39 16.16 13.00
N GLN A 292 -0.47 17.14 13.24
CA GLN A 292 -1.44 17.11 14.34
C GLN A 292 -2.54 16.07 14.12
N MET A 293 -2.97 15.90 12.86
CA MET A 293 -4.07 15.01 12.48
C MET A 293 -3.62 13.62 12.02
N SER A 294 -2.32 13.36 12.03
CA SER A 294 -1.73 12.09 11.58
C SER A 294 -0.80 11.49 12.61
N LYS A 295 -0.81 10.17 12.68
CA LYS A 295 0.04 9.39 13.58
C LYS A 295 0.69 8.29 12.79
N MET A 296 2.01 8.43 12.62
CA MET A 296 2.83 7.50 11.86
C MET A 296 3.87 6.90 12.80
N ARG A 297 3.95 5.56 12.83
CA ARG A 297 4.80 4.82 13.76
C ARG A 297 5.52 3.68 13.07
N ILE A 298 6.79 3.50 13.41
CA ILE A 298 7.59 2.33 13.06
C ILE A 298 7.70 1.44 14.30
N THR A 299 7.39 0.17 14.13
CA THR A 299 7.49 -0.87 15.17
C THR A 299 8.30 -2.05 14.66
N ASP A 300 8.99 -2.78 15.55
CA ASP A 300 9.56 -4.08 15.17
C ASP A 300 8.45 -5.13 14.97
N TYR A 301 8.79 -6.33 14.51
CA TYR A 301 7.78 -7.39 14.32
C TYR A 301 7.11 -7.87 15.61
N LYS A 302 7.75 -7.63 16.78
CA LYS A 302 7.22 -7.92 18.12
C LYS A 302 6.27 -6.81 18.63
N GLY A 303 6.17 -5.69 17.93
CA GLY A 303 5.31 -4.56 18.28
C GLY A 303 5.98 -3.48 19.13
N ASN A 304 7.29 -3.55 19.36
CA ASN A 304 8.02 -2.53 20.10
C ASN A 304 8.13 -1.24 19.27
N SER A 305 7.74 -0.10 19.85
CA SER A 305 7.82 1.20 19.20
C SER A 305 9.27 1.63 19.00
N MET A 306 9.68 1.79 17.74
CA MET A 306 11.05 2.16 17.37
C MET A 306 11.18 3.66 17.10
N ALA A 307 10.22 4.24 16.36
CA ALA A 307 10.24 5.65 15.98
C ALA A 307 8.85 6.17 15.62
N HIS A 308 8.67 7.48 15.71
CA HIS A 308 7.55 8.23 15.13
C HIS A 308 7.99 8.90 13.84
N LEU A 309 7.08 9.01 12.88
CA LEU A 309 7.32 9.76 11.65
C LEU A 309 6.47 11.03 11.64
N SER A 310 7.05 12.10 11.11
CA SER A 310 6.37 13.39 10.91
C SER A 310 6.78 13.99 9.57
N LEU A 311 5.90 14.73 8.91
CA LEU A 311 6.31 15.57 7.79
C LEU A 311 7.11 16.77 8.28
N LYS A 312 8.06 17.23 7.47
CA LYS A 312 8.88 18.41 7.74
C LYS A 312 9.09 19.19 6.44
N ASP A 313 8.86 20.50 6.50
CA ASP A 313 9.17 21.42 5.42
C ASP A 313 10.67 21.71 5.38
N HIS A 314 11.24 21.73 4.18
CA HIS A 314 12.60 22.20 3.92
C HIS A 314 12.56 23.35 2.91
N PRO A 315 12.27 24.60 3.36
CA PRO A 315 12.08 25.74 2.47
C PRO A 315 13.29 25.99 1.56
N GLU A 316 14.50 25.84 2.11
CA GLU A 316 15.77 25.96 1.40
C GLU A 316 15.98 24.94 0.28
N ARG A 317 15.24 23.82 0.28
CA ARG A 317 15.35 22.77 -0.74
C ARG A 317 14.08 22.62 -1.59
N ASP A 318 13.02 23.37 -1.31
CA ASP A 318 11.74 23.35 -2.04
C ASP A 318 11.09 21.94 -2.10
N TYR A 319 11.16 21.18 -0.99
CA TYR A 319 10.46 19.89 -0.87
C TYR A 319 10.01 19.55 0.57
N LEU A 320 9.06 18.60 0.64
CA LEU A 320 8.59 17.98 1.88
C LEU A 320 9.36 16.69 2.17
N ASN A 321 9.82 16.52 3.41
CA ASN A 321 10.48 15.29 3.83
C ASN A 321 9.72 14.60 4.97
N ILE A 322 10.03 13.32 5.19
CA ILE A 322 9.59 12.60 6.38
C ILE A 322 10.77 12.58 7.36
N ASN A 323 10.56 13.11 8.56
CA ASN A 323 11.51 13.06 9.65
C ASN A 323 11.22 11.86 10.55
N VAL A 324 12.27 11.13 10.96
CA VAL A 324 12.22 10.01 11.89
C VAL A 324 12.60 10.52 13.27
N GLN A 325 11.67 10.45 14.22
CA GLN A 325 11.90 10.83 15.61
C GLN A 325 12.04 9.58 16.49
N TYR A 326 13.22 9.37 17.07
CA TYR A 326 13.51 8.21 17.92
C TYR A 326 13.08 8.45 19.38
N ASN A 327 13.05 7.38 20.16
CA ASN A 327 12.64 7.44 21.57
C ASN A 327 13.60 8.23 22.47
N ASP A 328 14.84 8.48 22.03
CA ASP A 328 15.83 9.31 22.74
C ASP A 328 15.77 10.80 22.36
N GLY A 329 14.83 11.19 21.49
CA GLY A 329 14.67 12.56 21.00
C GLY A 329 15.56 12.91 19.81
N SER A 330 16.50 12.04 19.41
CA SER A 330 17.27 12.25 18.19
C SER A 330 16.37 12.14 16.95
N THR A 331 16.77 12.81 15.87
CA THR A 331 16.00 12.84 14.62
C THR A 331 16.88 12.67 13.41
N ASP A 332 16.41 11.93 12.41
CA ASP A 332 17.07 11.78 11.12
C ASP A 332 16.05 11.98 9.98
N GLU A 333 16.48 12.52 8.84
CA GLU A 333 15.67 12.55 7.62
C GLU A 333 15.51 11.14 7.05
N LEU A 334 14.28 10.72 6.73
CA LEU A 334 14.00 9.35 6.28
C LEU A 334 14.73 9.02 4.98
N GLU A 335 14.85 9.98 4.07
CA GLU A 335 15.56 9.79 2.80
C GLU A 335 17.08 9.56 2.96
N ASP A 336 17.67 10.01 4.08
CA ASP A 336 19.09 9.76 4.39
C ASP A 336 19.33 8.33 4.87
N ILE A 337 18.27 7.67 5.36
CA ILE A 337 18.32 6.31 5.92
C ILE A 337 17.73 5.29 4.96
N MET A 338 16.72 5.67 4.17
CA MET A 338 15.98 4.82 3.24
C MET A 338 16.11 5.34 1.81
N LEU A 339 17.03 4.76 1.05
CA LEU A 339 17.26 5.13 -0.34
C LEU A 339 16.05 4.80 -1.23
N SER A 340 15.29 3.75 -0.90
CA SER A 340 14.09 3.36 -1.66
C SER A 340 13.02 4.46 -1.64
N ILE A 341 13.01 5.30 -0.60
CA ILE A 341 12.01 6.34 -0.38
C ILE A 341 12.44 7.67 -1.03
N LYS A 342 13.74 7.90 -1.21
CA LYS A 342 14.28 9.13 -1.83
C LYS A 342 13.70 9.43 -3.21
N TYR A 343 13.37 8.41 -3.99
CA TYR A 343 12.74 8.57 -5.30
C TYR A 343 11.22 8.77 -5.22
N LEU A 344 10.59 8.30 -4.14
CA LEU A 344 9.15 8.41 -3.91
C LEU A 344 8.76 9.74 -3.25
N LEU A 345 9.63 10.36 -2.46
CA LEU A 345 9.32 11.60 -1.72
C LEU A 345 9.75 12.90 -2.41
N LYS A 346 10.41 12.83 -3.57
CA LYS A 346 10.68 14.03 -4.39
C LYS A 346 9.41 14.54 -5.09
N PHE A 347 8.43 14.95 -4.29
CA PHE A 347 7.31 15.75 -4.78
C PHE A 347 7.68 17.21 -4.66
N LYS A 348 7.96 17.84 -5.79
CA LYS A 348 8.04 19.29 -5.87
C LYS A 348 6.64 19.84 -5.62
N ILE A 349 6.47 20.68 -4.60
CA ILE A 349 5.24 21.49 -4.48
C ILE A 349 5.34 22.51 -5.62
N ARG A 350 4.65 22.26 -6.73
CA ARG A 350 4.48 23.30 -7.74
C ARG A 350 3.48 24.31 -7.18
N HIS A 351 3.98 25.50 -6.85
CA HIS A 351 3.16 26.68 -6.56
C HIS A 351 2.36 27.10 -7.79
#